data_AF-A0A8T4FB73-F1
#
_entry.id   AF-A0A8T4FB73-F1
#
_cell.length_a   1.000
_cell.length_b   1.000
_cell.length_c   1.000
_cell.angle_alpha   90.00
_cell.angle_beta   90.00
_cell.angle_gamma   90.00
#
_symmetry.space_group_name_H-M   'P 1'
#
loop_
_entity.id
_entity.type
_entity.pdbx_description
1 polymer ?
#
loop_
_entity_poly.entity_id
_entity_poly.type
_entity_poly.pdbx_seq_one_letter_code
_entity_poly.pdbx_strand_id
1 'polypeptide(L)'
;MSVLVQGDQIRSILLGVRVSKATGTVANGITTLFTIAGGRVVLTSLVGRVTTLIGSTSSNLKLTYNPTAAGTSFDLCTAVAVETDAVEQTYYIAGSVASGGALLVGGAVGQANGVFSTPYILQAGTLEQNLSADPVGGAITWTVTYFPYDDGASLVAA
;
A
#
# COMPACT_ATOMS: atom_id res chain seq x y z
N MET A 1 9.38 -16.41 -34.64
CA MET A 1 8.88 -15.17 -34.02
C MET A 1 9.25 -15.21 -32.55
N SER A 2 10.24 -14.44 -32.09
CA SER A 2 10.40 -14.24 -30.66
C SER A 2 9.38 -13.20 -30.22
N VAL A 3 8.57 -13.54 -29.23
CA VAL A 3 7.73 -12.55 -28.55
C VAL A 3 8.70 -11.76 -27.68
N LEU A 4 8.93 -10.48 -27.99
CA LEU A 4 9.67 -9.61 -27.07
C LEU A 4 8.86 -9.58 -25.76
N VAL A 5 9.53 -9.91 -24.65
CA VAL A 5 8.93 -9.83 -23.32
C VAL A 5 8.48 -8.39 -23.06
N GLN A 6 7.19 -8.18 -22.83
CA GLN A 6 6.60 -6.87 -22.57
C GLN A 6 6.86 -6.43 -21.13
N GLY A 7 6.81 -5.12 -20.86
CA GLY A 7 7.16 -4.57 -19.55
C GLY A 7 6.24 -5.02 -18.41
N ASP A 8 4.98 -5.34 -18.72
CA ASP A 8 4.04 -5.96 -17.79
C ASP A 8 4.39 -7.41 -17.47
N GLN A 9 4.88 -8.17 -18.46
CA GLN A 9 5.36 -9.54 -18.28
C GLN A 9 6.62 -9.56 -17.40
N ILE A 10 7.57 -8.64 -17.61
CA ILE A 10 8.76 -8.50 -16.74
C ILE A 10 8.32 -8.20 -15.29
N ARG A 11 7.40 -7.25 -15.10
CA ARG A 11 6.88 -6.92 -13.78
C ARG A 11 6.17 -8.10 -13.13
N SER A 12 5.35 -8.84 -13.87
CA SER A 12 4.66 -10.01 -13.35
C SER A 12 5.62 -11.11 -12.91
N ILE A 13 6.74 -11.28 -13.62
CA ILE A 13 7.78 -12.24 -13.26
C ILE A 13 8.57 -11.77 -12.03
N LEU A 14 8.90 -10.48 -11.94
CA LEU A 14 9.77 -9.95 -10.90
C LEU A 14 9.03 -9.65 -9.58
N LEU A 15 7.82 -9.11 -9.67
CA LEU A 15 7.06 -8.57 -8.53
C LEU A 15 5.71 -9.27 -8.33
N GLY A 16 5.22 -10.01 -9.32
CA GLY A 16 3.94 -10.71 -9.25
C GLY A 16 2.75 -9.89 -9.76
N VAL A 17 1.57 -10.28 -9.30
CA VAL A 17 0.26 -9.71 -9.68
C VAL A 17 0.13 -8.31 -9.12
N ARG A 18 -0.31 -7.37 -9.98
CA ARG A 18 -0.54 -5.97 -9.61
C ARG A 18 -2.02 -5.72 -9.35
N VAL A 19 -2.33 -5.04 -8.25
CA VAL A 19 -3.68 -4.60 -7.89
C VAL A 19 -3.63 -3.13 -7.48
N SER A 20 -4.66 -2.37 -7.82
CA SER A 20 -4.76 -0.95 -7.46
C SER A 20 -6.14 -0.62 -6.91
N LYS A 21 -6.20 0.28 -5.92
CA LYS A 21 -7.44 0.83 -5.37
C LYS A 21 -7.33 2.35 -5.20
N ALA A 22 -8.33 3.08 -5.67
CA ALA A 22 -8.53 4.48 -5.35
C ALA A 22 -9.30 4.61 -4.02
N THR A 23 -8.87 5.53 -3.16
CA THR A 23 -9.54 5.81 -1.87
C THR A 23 -10.79 6.66 -2.03
N GLY A 24 -10.97 7.34 -3.17
CA GLY A 24 -11.93 8.44 -3.27
C GLY A 24 -11.44 9.66 -2.46
N THR A 25 -12.36 10.50 -1.99
CA THR A 25 -12.01 11.57 -1.05
C THR A 25 -11.58 10.95 0.28
N VAL A 26 -10.33 11.21 0.69
CA VAL A 26 -9.84 10.72 1.98
C VAL A 26 -10.51 11.46 3.13
N ALA A 27 -10.76 10.74 4.22
CA ALA A 27 -11.40 11.26 5.43
C ALA A 27 -10.75 10.64 6.69
N ASN A 28 -11.08 11.17 7.86
CA ASN A 28 -10.65 10.63 9.14
C ASN A 28 -11.09 9.16 9.31
N GLY A 29 -10.20 8.33 9.87
CA GLY A 29 -10.48 6.94 10.22
C GLY A 29 -9.90 5.93 9.23
N ILE A 30 -10.47 4.72 9.28
CA ILE A 30 -9.97 3.56 8.55
C ILE A 30 -10.65 3.43 7.19
N THR A 31 -9.85 3.24 6.14
CA THR A 31 -10.31 2.87 4.81
C THR A 31 -9.68 1.54 4.41
N THR A 32 -10.49 0.51 4.19
CA THR A 32 -10.01 -0.79 3.71
C THR A 32 -9.52 -0.67 2.27
N LEU A 33 -8.25 -0.99 2.03
CA LEU A 33 -7.61 -0.90 0.72
C LEU A 33 -7.68 -2.22 -0.04
N PHE A 34 -7.28 -3.31 0.60
CA PHE A 34 -7.21 -4.61 -0.04
C PHE A 34 -7.64 -5.72 0.90
N THR A 35 -8.19 -6.80 0.33
CA THR A 35 -8.56 -8.01 1.07
C THR A 35 -7.71 -9.17 0.57
N ILE A 36 -7.06 -9.86 1.51
CA ILE A 36 -6.31 -11.10 1.30
C ILE A 36 -7.23 -12.27 1.66
N ALA A 37 -7.38 -13.22 0.74
CA ALA A 37 -8.22 -14.40 0.92
C ALA A 37 -7.60 -15.65 0.26
N GLY A 38 -8.10 -16.83 0.62
CA GLY A 38 -7.68 -18.10 0.02
C GLY A 38 -6.32 -18.63 0.49
N GLY A 39 -5.57 -17.88 1.30
CA GLY A 39 -4.29 -18.29 1.85
C GLY A 39 -3.39 -17.08 2.15
N ARG A 40 -2.09 -17.33 2.37
CA ARG A 40 -1.09 -16.27 2.54
C ARG A 40 -0.65 -15.71 1.19
N VAL A 41 -0.32 -14.43 1.19
CA VAL A 41 0.30 -13.74 0.05
C VAL A 41 1.65 -13.15 0.47
N VAL A 42 2.56 -13.06 -0.49
CA VAL A 42 3.81 -12.30 -0.33
C VAL A 42 3.64 -10.94 -0.99
N LEU A 43 3.64 -9.89 -0.18
CA LEU A 43 3.56 -8.50 -0.62
C LEU A 43 4.95 -8.03 -1.06
N THR A 44 5.13 -7.68 -2.33
CA THR A 44 6.44 -7.34 -2.91
C THR A 44 6.63 -5.84 -3.13
N SER A 45 5.55 -5.09 -3.32
CA SER A 45 5.60 -3.63 -3.33
C SER A 45 4.28 -3.02 -2.89
N LEU A 46 4.34 -1.81 -2.34
CA LEU A 46 3.17 -0.99 -2.03
C LEU A 46 3.51 0.49 -2.19
N VAL A 47 2.73 1.19 -3.01
CA VAL A 47 2.89 2.63 -3.28
C VAL A 47 1.53 3.30 -3.25
N GLY A 48 1.39 4.35 -2.44
CA GLY A 48 0.29 5.31 -2.50
C GLY A 48 0.69 6.48 -3.40
N ARG A 49 -0.20 6.95 -4.25
CA ARG A 49 0.01 8.13 -5.08
C ARG A 49 -1.16 9.09 -4.94
N VAL A 50 -0.86 10.32 -4.58
CA VAL A 50 -1.84 11.41 -4.49
C VAL A 50 -2.35 11.72 -5.90
N THR A 51 -3.66 11.61 -6.07
CA THR A 51 -4.39 11.91 -7.32
C THR A 51 -5.19 13.21 -7.22
N THR A 52 -5.42 13.70 -6.00
CA THR A 52 -6.00 15.01 -5.72
C THR A 52 -5.28 15.58 -4.51
N LEU A 53 -4.89 16.86 -4.58
CA LEU A 53 -4.16 17.59 -3.55
C LEU A 53 -4.71 17.29 -2.15
N ILE A 54 -3.86 16.84 -1.23
CA ILE A 54 -4.21 16.71 0.19
C ILE A 54 -4.36 18.11 0.79
N GLY A 55 -5.43 18.33 1.56
CA GLY A 55 -5.70 19.64 2.13
C GLY A 55 -4.71 20.07 3.22
N SER A 56 -4.91 21.27 3.76
CA SER A 56 -4.00 21.93 4.70
C SER A 56 -4.22 21.55 6.16
N THR A 57 -5.06 20.55 6.45
CA THR A 57 -5.20 20.05 7.82
C THR A 57 -4.29 18.84 7.99
N SER A 58 -3.30 18.95 8.87
CA SER A 58 -2.38 17.86 9.14
C SER A 58 -3.10 16.62 9.64
N SER A 59 -2.81 15.48 9.03
CA SER A 59 -3.31 14.18 9.46
C SER A 59 -2.18 13.17 9.48
N ASN A 60 -2.15 12.29 10.48
CA ASN A 60 -1.17 11.22 10.52
C ASN A 60 -1.70 10.03 9.71
N LEU A 61 -1.08 9.77 8.57
CA LEU A 61 -1.34 8.64 7.70
C LEU A 61 -0.49 7.45 8.14
N LYS A 62 -1.12 6.28 8.31
CA LYS A 62 -0.44 5.00 8.46
C LYS A 62 -1.14 3.89 7.68
N LEU A 63 -0.43 2.79 7.49
CA LEU A 63 -0.99 1.56 6.94
C LEU A 63 -1.02 0.49 8.02
N THR A 64 -2.18 -0.13 8.15
CA THR A 64 -2.44 -1.17 9.15
C THR A 64 -2.82 -2.45 8.43
N TYR A 65 -2.33 -3.57 8.92
CA TYR A 65 -2.80 -4.88 8.52
C TYR A 65 -3.67 -5.48 9.62
N ASN A 66 -4.82 -6.02 9.22
CA ASN A 66 -5.81 -6.58 10.12
C ASN A 66 -6.14 -8.02 9.71
N PRO A 67 -5.55 -9.05 10.36
CA PRO A 67 -5.82 -10.45 10.04
C PRO A 67 -7.26 -10.86 10.39
N THR A 68 -7.90 -11.72 9.58
CA THR A 68 -9.29 -12.17 9.82
C THR A 68 -9.44 -13.20 10.95
N ALA A 69 -8.36 -13.88 11.35
CA ALA A 69 -8.35 -14.83 12.47
C ALA A 69 -8.10 -14.12 13.80
N ALA A 70 -7.85 -14.85 14.89
CA ALA A 70 -7.53 -14.32 16.24
C ALA A 70 -6.21 -13.52 16.33
N GLY A 71 -5.69 -13.01 15.20
CA GLY A 71 -4.57 -12.09 15.19
C GLY A 71 -5.00 -10.69 15.60
N THR A 72 -4.10 -9.99 16.25
CA THR A 72 -4.26 -8.56 16.53
C THR A 72 -3.87 -7.76 15.31
N SER A 73 -4.62 -6.70 14.99
CA SER A 73 -4.21 -5.73 13.97
C SER A 73 -2.83 -5.17 14.33
N PHE A 74 -1.97 -4.97 13.33
CA PHE A 74 -0.65 -4.38 13.54
C PHE A 74 -0.36 -3.33 12.46
N ASP A 75 0.38 -2.31 12.85
CA ASP A 75 0.78 -1.25 11.92
C ASP A 75 1.95 -1.75 11.06
N LEU A 76 1.77 -1.73 9.73
CA LEU A 76 2.81 -2.08 8.77
C LEU A 76 3.90 -1.00 8.71
N CYS A 77 3.54 0.22 9.11
CA CYS A 77 4.45 1.33 9.14
C CYS A 77 4.14 2.33 10.27
N THR A 78 5.14 3.08 10.69
CA THR A 78 4.93 4.25 11.55
C THR A 78 4.14 5.30 10.79
N ALA A 79 3.30 6.04 11.51
CA ALA A 79 2.53 7.11 10.91
C ALA A 79 3.44 8.24 10.39
N VAL A 80 3.02 8.88 9.30
CA VAL A 80 3.65 10.08 8.73
C VAL A 80 2.61 11.18 8.62
N ALA A 81 3.00 12.41 8.92
CA ALA A 81 2.12 13.55 8.71
C ALA A 81 1.93 13.78 7.21
N VAL A 82 0.68 13.95 6.78
CA VAL A 82 0.29 14.36 5.44
C VAL A 82 -0.46 15.68 5.54
N GLU A 83 -0.03 16.66 4.74
CA GLU A 83 -0.59 18.00 4.70
C GLU A 83 -0.10 18.69 3.43
N THR A 84 -0.98 19.32 2.66
CA THR A 84 -0.62 20.03 1.41
C THR A 84 0.15 19.19 0.37
N ASP A 85 0.05 17.86 0.46
CA ASP A 85 0.76 16.96 -0.45
C ASP A 85 0.22 17.09 -1.87
N ALA A 86 1.11 17.47 -2.79
CA ALA A 86 0.78 17.74 -4.18
C ALA A 86 0.30 16.50 -4.94
N VAL A 87 -0.38 16.72 -6.07
CA VAL A 87 -0.71 15.64 -7.02
C VAL A 87 0.60 14.98 -7.49
N GLU A 88 0.57 13.65 -7.63
CA GLU A 88 1.72 12.77 -7.88
C GLU A 88 2.71 12.64 -6.70
N GLN A 89 2.45 13.26 -5.55
CA GLN A 89 3.20 12.93 -4.32
C GLN A 89 2.96 11.46 -3.97
N THR A 90 4.01 10.78 -3.53
CA THR A 90 4.01 9.33 -3.33
C THR A 90 4.31 8.97 -1.88
N TYR A 91 3.67 7.90 -1.43
CA TYR A 91 3.88 7.28 -0.12
C TYR A 91 4.35 5.83 -0.32
N TYR A 92 5.34 5.40 0.44
CA TYR A 92 5.81 4.02 0.42
C TYR A 92 6.42 3.63 1.77
N ILE A 93 6.44 2.34 2.09
CA ILE A 93 7.05 1.84 3.33
C ILE A 93 8.54 1.63 3.08
N ALA A 94 9.38 2.33 3.83
CA ALA A 94 10.81 2.01 3.90
C ALA A 94 11.06 1.08 5.08
N GLY A 95 11.15 -0.22 4.83
CA GLY A 95 11.56 -1.16 5.87
C GLY A 95 11.12 -2.61 5.67
N SER A 96 11.93 -3.45 6.30
CA SER A 96 11.79 -4.89 6.52
C SER A 96 11.16 -5.15 7.88
N VAL A 97 10.43 -6.26 8.02
CA VAL A 97 9.81 -6.84 9.25
C VAL A 97 10.63 -6.84 10.56
N ALA A 98 11.91 -6.46 10.55
CA ALA A 98 12.78 -6.46 11.74
C ALA A 98 12.60 -5.24 12.67
N SER A 99 12.07 -4.12 12.17
CA SER A 99 11.63 -2.97 12.96
C SER A 99 10.47 -2.33 12.22
N GLY A 100 9.41 -1.90 12.91
CA GLY A 100 8.24 -1.28 12.27
C GLY A 100 8.71 -0.25 11.23
N GLY A 101 8.49 -0.53 9.94
CA GLY A 101 9.04 0.28 8.86
C GLY A 101 8.51 1.71 8.96
N ALA A 102 9.27 2.71 8.53
CA ALA A 102 8.72 4.06 8.47
C ALA A 102 7.85 4.19 7.20
N LEU A 103 6.65 4.77 7.31
CA LEU A 103 5.97 5.28 6.13
C LEU A 103 6.73 6.53 5.69
N LEU A 104 7.22 6.52 4.46
CA LEU A 104 7.95 7.65 3.91
C LEU A 104 7.10 8.38 2.87
N VAL A 105 7.18 9.70 2.93
CA VAL A 105 6.83 10.59 1.84
C VAL A 105 8.02 10.60 0.88
N GLY A 106 7.78 10.37 -0.42
CA GLY A 106 8.82 10.42 -1.44
C GLY A 106 9.58 11.74 -1.40
N GLY A 107 10.92 11.68 -1.46
CA GLY A 107 11.78 12.86 -1.32
C GLY A 107 11.64 13.86 -2.47
N ALA A 108 11.05 13.43 -3.58
CA ALA A 108 10.61 14.27 -4.68
C ALA A 108 9.24 13.77 -5.18
N VAL A 109 8.43 14.67 -5.75
CA VAL A 109 7.15 14.33 -6.37
C VAL A 109 7.36 13.25 -7.44
N GLY A 110 6.55 12.19 -7.40
CA GLY A 110 6.64 11.05 -8.32
C GLY A 110 7.74 10.04 -8.01
N GLN A 111 8.55 10.23 -6.96
CA GLN A 111 9.58 9.27 -6.55
C GLN A 111 9.05 8.30 -5.49
N ALA A 112 9.17 7.00 -5.73
CA ALA A 112 8.83 5.99 -4.73
C ALA A 112 9.86 4.88 -4.70
N ASN A 113 10.29 4.48 -3.50
CA ASN A 113 11.05 3.24 -3.30
C ASN A 113 10.14 2.20 -2.64
N GLY A 114 9.02 1.90 -3.29
CA GLY A 114 7.98 1.03 -2.73
C GLY A 114 8.19 -0.46 -2.97
N VAL A 115 9.27 -0.87 -3.65
CA VAL A 115 9.64 -2.29 -3.79
C VAL A 115 10.36 -2.71 -2.52
N PHE A 116 9.89 -3.77 -1.86
CA PHE A 116 10.47 -4.22 -0.61
C PHE A 116 11.74 -5.03 -0.85
N SER A 117 12.81 -4.68 -0.15
CA SER A 117 14.03 -5.50 -0.08
C SER A 117 13.81 -6.82 0.65
N THR A 118 12.86 -6.83 1.59
CA THR A 118 12.34 -8.04 2.24
C THR A 118 10.80 -7.99 2.26
N PRO A 119 10.14 -8.79 1.41
CA PRO A 119 8.68 -8.85 1.32
C PRO A 119 7.97 -9.22 2.63
N TYR A 120 6.70 -8.84 2.76
CA TYR A 120 5.84 -9.26 3.86
C TYR A 120 5.08 -10.53 3.48
N ILE A 121 5.08 -11.55 4.35
CA ILE A 121 4.18 -12.69 4.21
C ILE A 121 2.96 -12.43 5.11
N LEU A 122 1.80 -12.22 4.51
CA LEU A 122 0.58 -11.86 5.20
C LEU A 122 -0.48 -12.96 4.99
N GLN A 123 -1.15 -13.34 6.07
CA GLN A 123 -2.29 -14.26 6.02
C GLN A 123 -3.58 -13.55 5.56
N ALA A 124 -4.68 -14.30 5.47
CA ALA A 124 -5.99 -13.73 5.19
C ALA A 124 -6.31 -12.58 6.18
N GLY A 125 -6.83 -11.48 5.64
CA GLY A 125 -6.86 -10.20 6.34
C GLY A 125 -7.17 -9.03 5.42
N THR A 126 -7.20 -7.84 5.98
CA THR A 126 -7.33 -6.58 5.26
C THR A 126 -6.08 -5.73 5.40
N LEU A 127 -5.73 -5.06 4.31
CA LEU A 127 -4.78 -3.95 4.30
C LEU A 127 -5.59 -2.65 4.35
N GLU A 128 -5.23 -1.77 5.28
CA GLU A 128 -6.04 -0.62 5.65
C GLU A 128 -5.19 0.65 5.67
N GLN A 129 -5.77 1.74 5.18
CA GLN A 129 -5.28 3.09 5.41
C GLN A 129 -5.94 3.63 6.67
N ASN A 130 -5.18 4.31 7.54
CA ASN A 130 -5.71 5.01 8.69
C ASN A 130 -5.20 6.45 8.72
N LEU A 131 -6.13 7.40 8.79
CA LEU A 131 -5.86 8.83 8.96
C LEU A 131 -6.37 9.28 10.34
N SER A 132 -5.54 10.02 11.09
CA SER A 132 -5.89 10.47 12.44
C SER A 132 -6.82 11.70 12.49
N ALA A 133 -6.99 12.38 11.37
CA ALA A 133 -7.81 13.58 11.19
C ALA A 133 -8.29 13.68 9.75
N ASP A 134 -9.30 14.52 9.50
CA ASP A 134 -9.74 14.83 8.15
C ASP A 134 -8.81 15.90 7.55
N PRO A 135 -8.08 15.60 6.47
CA PRO A 135 -7.18 16.57 5.84
C PRO A 135 -7.93 17.67 5.07
N VAL A 136 -9.27 17.60 4.98
CA VAL A 136 -10.14 18.52 4.24
C VAL A 136 -9.94 18.36 2.73
N GLY A 137 -10.09 17.11 2.27
CA GLY A 137 -10.00 16.73 0.86
C GLY A 137 -8.73 15.96 0.49
N GLY A 138 -8.61 15.69 -0.80
CA GLY A 138 -7.54 14.87 -1.36
C GLY A 138 -7.96 13.44 -1.67
N ALA A 139 -7.16 12.76 -2.47
CA ALA A 139 -7.45 11.40 -2.92
C ALA A 139 -6.16 10.65 -3.22
N ILE A 140 -6.05 9.40 -2.78
CA ILE A 140 -4.85 8.55 -2.96
C ILE A 140 -5.23 7.28 -3.71
N THR A 141 -4.45 6.92 -4.73
CA THR A 141 -4.50 5.59 -5.35
C THR A 141 -3.37 4.74 -4.81
N TRP A 142 -3.71 3.64 -4.16
CA TRP A 142 -2.77 2.63 -3.69
C TRP A 142 -2.57 1.56 -4.75
N THR A 143 -1.33 1.21 -5.04
CA THR A 143 -0.95 0.12 -5.92
C THR A 143 -0.06 -0.85 -5.15
N VAL A 144 -0.39 -2.13 -5.25
CA VAL A 144 0.32 -3.22 -4.60
C VAL A 144 0.72 -4.25 -5.63
N THR A 145 1.85 -4.91 -5.42
CA THR A 145 2.20 -6.14 -6.13
C THR A 145 2.37 -7.28 -5.12
N TYR A 146 1.93 -8.47 -5.51
CA TYR A 146 2.00 -9.66 -4.67
C TYR A 146 2.17 -10.93 -5.49
N PHE A 147 2.61 -12.01 -4.85
CA PHE A 147 2.41 -13.36 -5.37
C PHE A 147 1.76 -14.26 -4.32
N PRO A 148 0.95 -15.27 -4.73
CA PRO A 148 0.41 -16.25 -3.80
C PRO A 148 1.54 -17.00 -3.10
N TYR A 149 1.50 -17.06 -1.77
CA TYR A 149 2.40 -17.95 -1.01
C TYR A 149 1.80 -19.35 -0.91
N ASP A 150 0.49 -19.41 -0.67
CA ASP A 150 -0.29 -20.64 -0.72
C ASP A 150 -1.09 -20.70 -2.03
N ASP A 151 -1.35 -21.91 -2.53
CA ASP A 151 -2.16 -22.12 -3.73
C ASP A 151 -3.58 -21.59 -3.54
N GLY A 152 -4.07 -20.82 -4.53
CA GLY A 152 -5.39 -20.18 -4.46
C GLY A 152 -5.44 -18.90 -3.62
N ALA A 153 -4.33 -18.46 -3.02
CA ALA A 153 -4.28 -17.18 -2.33
C ALA A 153 -4.40 -16.01 -3.31
N SER A 154 -5.15 -14.99 -2.89
CA SER A 154 -5.43 -13.80 -3.69
C SER A 154 -5.43 -12.55 -2.84
N LEU A 155 -5.15 -11.42 -3.49
CA LEU A 155 -5.31 -10.10 -2.94
C LEU A 155 -6.15 -9.31 -3.94
N VAL A 156 -7.24 -8.71 -3.47
CA VAL A 156 -8.17 -7.93 -4.30
C VAL A 156 -8.38 -6.54 -3.73
N ALA A 157 -8.68 -5.57 -4.59
CA ALA A 157 -9.15 -4.26 -4.14
C ALA A 157 -10.49 -4.43 -3.41
N ALA A 158 -10.59 -3.83 -2.22
CA ALA A 158 -11.83 -3.87 -1.42
C ALA A 158 -12.88 -2.87 -1.93
#